data_AF-A0A7C3KWJ2-F1
#
_entry.id   AF-A0A7C3KWJ2-F1
#
_cell.length_a   1.000
_cell.length_b   1.000
_cell.length_c   1.000
_cell.angle_alpha   90.00
_cell.angle_beta   90.00
_cell.angle_gamma   90.00
#
_symmetry.space_group_name_H-M   'P 1'
#
loop_
_entity.id
_entity.type
_entity.pdbx_description
1 polymer ?
#
loop_
_entity_poly.entity_id
_entity_poly.type
_entity_poly.pdbx_seq_one_letter_code
_entity_poly.pdbx_strand_id
1 'polypeptide(L)' 'MMRNAERFESDGHNAAFSGRAVAVLKTREGTREVHGVVHVRVADGQPDAIALVFEGEGHRFAFEGRVVRGEIVVGQRG' A
#
# COMPACT_ATOMS: atom_id res chain seq x y z
N MET A 1 -20.79 -4.04 -3.64
CA MET A 1 -20.38 -3.27 -4.83
C MET A 1 -19.00 -2.67 -4.58
N MET A 2 -17.91 -3.33 -5.03
CA MET A 2 -16.57 -2.74 -5.06
C MET A 2 -16.48 -1.83 -6.29
N ARG A 3 -16.93 -0.57 -6.17
CA ARG A 3 -16.72 0.45 -7.22
C ARG A 3 -15.27 0.92 -7.13
N ASN A 4 -14.47 0.63 -8.17
CA ASN A 4 -13.11 1.12 -8.43
C ASN A 4 -12.18 1.22 -7.21
N ALA A 5 -11.66 0.06 -6.76
CA ALA A 5 -10.57 0.02 -5.76
C ALA A 5 -9.24 0.57 -6.32
N GLU A 6 -9.12 0.60 -7.64
CA GLU A 6 -7.91 1.00 -8.36
C GLU A 6 -7.92 2.52 -8.59
N ARG A 7 -6.92 3.21 -8.00
CA ARG A 7 -6.70 4.66 -8.13
C ARG A 7 -5.20 4.91 -8.21
N PHE A 8 -4.79 5.88 -9.01
CA PHE A 8 -3.41 6.36 -9.06
C PHE A 8 -3.40 7.88 -9.29
N GLU A 9 -2.66 8.61 -8.46
CA GLU A 9 -2.46 10.06 -8.54
C GLU A 9 -1.01 10.37 -8.20
N SER A 10 -0.41 11.32 -8.92
CA SER A 10 0.95 11.79 -8.63
C SER A 10 1.12 13.25 -9.06
N ASP A 11 1.95 13.99 -8.31
CA ASP A 11 2.33 15.38 -8.59
C ASP A 11 3.86 15.55 -8.82
N GLY A 12 4.58 14.45 -9.03
CA GLY A 12 6.03 14.44 -9.23
C GLY A 12 6.86 14.31 -7.95
N HIS A 13 6.35 14.78 -6.81
CA HIS A 13 7.00 14.60 -5.49
C HIS A 13 6.20 13.67 -4.58
N ASN A 14 4.90 13.55 -4.83
CA ASN A 14 4.02 12.67 -4.10
C ASN A 14 3.36 11.72 -5.10
N ALA A 15 3.08 10.50 -4.62
CA ALA A 15 2.20 9.58 -5.32
C ALA A 15 1.26 8.92 -4.32
N ALA A 16 0.00 8.78 -4.70
CA ALA A 16 -1.01 8.05 -3.97
C ALA A 16 -1.66 7.03 -4.90
N PHE A 17 -1.72 5.78 -4.46
CA PHE A 17 -2.39 4.74 -5.23
C PHE A 17 -3.11 3.76 -4.35
N SER A 18 -4.16 3.15 -4.90
CA SER A 18 -4.86 2.06 -4.24
C SER A 18 -5.20 0.97 -5.22
N GLY A 19 -5.38 -0.25 -4.70
CA GLY A 19 -5.73 -1.40 -5.51
C GLY A 19 -6.07 -2.61 -4.66
N ARG A 20 -6.60 -3.64 -5.32
CA ARG A 20 -6.85 -4.93 -4.67
C ARG A 20 -5.54 -5.56 -4.21
N ALA A 21 -5.55 -6.11 -3.00
CA ALA A 21 -4.39 -6.77 -2.41
C ALA A 21 -4.81 -8.01 -1.61
N VAL A 22 -3.84 -8.88 -1.35
CA VAL A 22 -3.99 -10.04 -0.48
C VAL A 22 -2.95 -9.94 0.62
N ALA A 23 -3.40 -9.90 1.88
CA ALA A 23 -2.53 -9.99 3.04
C ALA A 23 -2.40 -11.46 3.46
N VAL A 24 -1.16 -11.89 3.71
CA VAL A 24 -0.84 -13.24 4.15
C VAL A 24 -0.51 -13.20 5.65
N LEU A 25 -1.42 -13.71 6.47
CA LEU A 25 -1.28 -13.75 7.91
C LEU A 25 -0.70 -15.10 8.35
N LYS A 26 0.45 -15.05 9.02
CA LYS A 26 1.03 -16.24 9.67
C LYS A 26 0.52 -16.33 11.11
N THR A 27 -0.20 -17.40 11.42
CA THR A 27 -0.67 -17.72 12.77
C THR A 27 0.01 -19.01 13.26
N ARG A 28 -0.27 -19.40 14.52
CA ARG A 28 0.19 -20.70 15.04
C ARG A 28 -0.47 -21.90 14.34
N GLU A 29 -1.66 -21.69 13.76
CA GLU A 29 -2.47 -22.73 13.12
C GLU A 29 -2.18 -22.86 11.62
N GLY A 30 -1.43 -21.91 11.04
CA GLY A 30 -1.04 -21.95 9.64
C GLY A 30 -0.96 -20.56 9.01
N THR A 31 -1.17 -20.52 7.70
CA THR A 31 -1.20 -19.28 6.93
C THR A 31 -2.62 -19.01 6.46
N ARG A 32 -3.12 -17.79 6.61
CA ARG A 32 -4.43 -17.35 6.13
C ARG A 32 -4.28 -16.17 5.17
N GLU A 33 -5.01 -16.22 4.07
CA GLU A 33 -5.12 -15.10 3.14
C GLU A 33 -6.32 -14.21 3.50
N VAL A 34 -6.13 -12.90 3.40
CA VAL A 34 -7.17 -11.89 3.58
C VAL A 34 -7.18 -11.00 2.35
N HIS A 35 -8.29 -11.02 1.61
CA HIS A 35 -8.49 -10.13 0.48
C HIS A 35 -8.93 -8.75 0.95
N GLY A 36 -8.42 -7.71 0.31
CA GLY A 36 -8.74 -6.33 0.67
C GLY A 36 -8.28 -5.31 -0.36
N VAL A 37 -8.19 -4.07 0.08
CA VAL A 37 -7.65 -2.94 -0.67
C VAL A 37 -6.44 -2.42 0.07
N VAL A 38 -5.35 -2.19 -0.65
CA VAL A 38 -4.20 -1.44 -0.14
C VAL A 38 -4.27 -0.02 -0.65
N HIS A 39 -3.99 0.94 0.21
CA HIS A 39 -3.76 2.34 -0.10
C HIS A 39 -2.31 2.64 0.23
N VAL A 40 -1.58 3.20 -0.72
CA VAL A 40 -0.17 3.57 -0.57
C VAL A 40 -0.05 5.05 -0.85
N ARG A 41 0.77 5.71 -0.03
CA ARG A 41 1.23 7.08 -0.25
C ARG A 41 2.75 7.08 -0.18
N VAL A 42 3.36 7.78 -1.11
CA VAL A 42 4.79 8.03 -1.13
C VAL A 42 5.01 9.53 -1.22
N ALA A 43 6.03 10.00 -0.51
CA ALA A 43 6.49 11.38 -0.54
C ALA A 43 8.01 11.37 -0.74
N ASP A 44 8.46 12.02 -1.80
CA ASP A 44 9.86 12.33 -2.12
C ASP A 44 10.23 13.65 -1.40
N GLY A 45 11.17 13.57 -0.46
CA GLY A 45 11.49 14.66 0.45
C GLY A 45 12.70 14.39 1.36
N GLN A 46 12.90 15.27 2.36
CA GLN A 46 13.97 15.09 3.36
C GLN A 46 13.38 14.75 4.73
N PRO A 47 13.14 13.46 5.06
CA PRO A 47 13.44 12.24 4.28
C PRO A 47 12.26 11.72 3.45
N ASP A 48 12.56 10.97 2.39
CA ASP A 48 11.59 10.15 1.66
C ASP A 48 10.78 9.27 2.61
N ALA A 49 9.48 9.18 2.34
CA ALA A 49 8.54 8.46 3.19
C ALA A 49 7.56 7.61 2.38
N ILE A 50 7.20 6.47 2.98
CA ILE A 50 6.15 5.58 2.49
C ILE A 50 5.17 5.30 3.61
N ALA A 51 3.89 5.43 3.31
CA ALA A 51 2.80 5.02 4.17
C ALA A 51 1.88 4.05 3.41
N LEU A 52 1.44 3.00 4.08
CA LEU A 52 0.50 2.04 3.52
C LEU A 52 -0.59 1.71 4.53
N VAL A 53 -1.81 1.56 4.04
CA VAL A 53 -2.95 1.06 4.79
C VAL A 53 -3.57 -0.07 3.99
N PHE A 54 -3.68 -1.24 4.59
CA PHE A 54 -4.48 -2.33 4.07
C PHE A 54 -5.79 -2.41 4.84
N GLU A 55 -6.90 -2.53 4.12
CA GLU A 55 -8.23 -2.75 4.67
C GLU A 55 -8.84 -3.99 4.00
N GLY A 56 -9.09 -5.02 4.80
CA GLY A 56 -9.73 -6.27 4.40
C GLY A 56 -10.77 -6.69 5.41
N GLU A 57 -11.49 -7.78 5.14
CA GLU A 57 -12.60 -8.25 5.99
C GLU A 57 -12.17 -8.42 7.46
N GLY A 58 -12.61 -7.48 8.32
CA GLY A 58 -12.27 -7.47 9.75
C GLY A 58 -10.80 -7.17 10.10
N HIS A 59 -9.98 -6.81 9.11
CA HIS A 59 -8.55 -6.58 9.28
C HIS A 59 -8.13 -5.23 8.73
N ARG A 60 -7.38 -4.48 9.56
CA ARG A 60 -6.74 -3.23 9.14
C ARG A 60 -5.28 -3.26 9.57
N PHE A 61 -4.39 -3.05 8.62
CA PHE A 61 -2.96 -2.91 8.87
C PHE A 61 -2.51 -1.54 8.38
N ALA A 62 -1.74 -0.83 9.18
CA ALA A 62 -1.15 0.44 8.82
C ALA A 62 0.36 0.38 9.07
N PHE A 63 1.13 0.94 8.15
CA PHE A 63 2.56 1.09 8.29
C PHE A 63 2.96 2.47 7.73
N GLU A 64 3.89 3.11 8.40
CA GLU A 64 4.52 4.35 7.99
C GLU A 64 6.01 4.24 8.27
N GLY A 65 6.84 4.62 7.30
CA GLY A 65 8.27 4.49 7.40
C GLY A 65 9.01 5.46 6.50
N ARG A 66 10.27 5.71 6.85
CA ARG A 66 11.22 6.47 6.04
C ARG A 66 11.97 5.53 5.11
N VAL A 67 12.29 5.99 3.92
CA VAL A 67 13.20 5.28 3.03
C VAL A 67 14.63 5.63 3.46
N VAL A 68 15.32 4.64 4.04
CA VAL A 68 16.67 4.81 4.59
C VAL A 68 17.75 4.55 3.53
N ARG A 69 17.42 3.82 2.45
CA ARG A 69 18.32 3.50 1.34
C ARG A 69 17.52 3.17 0.08
N GLY A 70 17.90 3.77 -1.05
CA GLY A 70 17.25 3.57 -2.36
C GLY A 70 16.37 4.76 -2.77
N GLU A 71 15.71 4.63 -3.93
CA GLU A 71 14.77 5.61 -4.48
C GLU A 71 13.37 4.97 -4.57
N ILE A 72 12.31 5.78 -4.47
CA ILE A 72 10.93 5.32 -4.70
C ILE A 72 10.61 5.48 -6.19
N VAL A 73 10.33 4.36 -6.88
CA VAL A 73 9.84 4.36 -8.25
C VAL A 73 8.41 3.83 -8.28
N VAL A 74 7.46 4.64 -8.75
CA VAL A 74 6.06 4.24 -8.93
C VAL A 74 5.74 4.15 -10.41
N GLY A 75 5.19 3.02 -10.85
CA GLY A 75 4.82 2.78 -12.23
C GLY A 75 3.52 1.98 -12.35
N GLN A 76 2.82 2.15 -13.46
CA GLN A 76 1.64 1.38 -13.81
C GLN A 76 2.06 0.23 -14.73
N ARG A 77 1.55 -0.99 -14.47
CA ARG A 77 1.69 -2.10 -15.40
C ARG A 77 0.60 -1.98 -16.46
N GLY A 78 1.02 -1.83 -17.72
CA GLY A 78 0.14 -1.88 -18.90
C GLY A 78 -0.24 -3.30 -19.29
#